data_AF-A0A2W4KWK2-F1
#
_entry.id   AF-A0A2W4KWK2-F1
#
_cell.length_a   1.000
_cell.length_b   1.000
_cell.length_c   1.000
_cell.angle_alpha   90.00
_cell.angle_beta   90.00
_cell.angle_gamma   90.00
#
_symmetry.space_group_name_H-M   'P 1'
#
loop_
_entity.id
_entity.type
_entity.pdbx_description
1 polymer ?
#
loop_
_entity_poly.entity_id
_entity_poly.type
_entity_poly.pdbx_seq_one_letter_code
_entity_poly.pdbx_strand_id
1 'polypeptide(L)'
;KDRAPGPVRKGLYELPPEELAGVAQVPSDLGTVLDNLEENHDFLLEGGVFTPDVVQTWIDFKRENEIDPLRLRPHPYEFALYYDV
;
A
#
# COMPACT_ATOMS: atom_id res chain seq x y z
N LYS A 1 0.40 10.91 22.99
CA LYS A 1 1.68 11.38 22.40
C LYS A 1 2.49 10.13 22.09
N ASP A 2 2.12 9.45 21.01
CA ASP A 2 2.78 8.21 20.59
C ASP A 2 4.13 8.57 20.03
N ARG A 3 5.15 8.40 20.87
CA ARG A 3 6.54 8.58 20.47
C ARG A 3 6.85 7.46 19.49
N ALA A 4 7.13 7.81 18.24
CA ALA A 4 7.62 6.87 17.24
C ALA A 4 8.77 6.03 17.84
N PRO A 5 8.82 4.71 17.59
CA PRO A 5 9.88 3.86 18.12
C PRO A 5 11.25 4.45 17.74
N GLY A 6 12.20 4.38 18.68
CA GLY A 6 13.57 4.83 18.43
C GLY A 6 14.18 4.08 17.25
N PRO A 7 15.22 4.63 16.61
CA PRO A 7 15.80 4.04 15.41
C PRO A 7 16.28 2.61 15.67
N VAL A 8 15.79 1.66 14.88
CA VAL A 8 16.20 0.25 14.95
C VAL A 8 17.64 0.14 14.47
N ARG A 9 18.53 -0.40 15.32
CA ARG A 9 19.97 -0.54 15.02
C ARG A 9 20.37 -1.91 14.49
N LYS A 10 19.53 -2.92 14.69
CA LYS A 10 19.71 -4.28 14.17
C LYS A 10 19.23 -4.35 12.71
N GLY A 11 19.73 -5.31 11.93
CA GLY A 11 19.21 -5.56 10.59
C GLY A 11 17.76 -6.06 10.66
N LEU A 12 16.84 -5.44 9.91
CA LEU A 12 15.40 -5.76 9.97
C LEU A 12 15.09 -7.21 9.57
N TYR A 13 15.84 -7.79 8.63
CA TYR A 13 15.65 -9.18 8.19
C TYR A 13 16.08 -10.23 9.24
N GLU A 14 16.87 -9.83 10.23
CA GLU A 14 17.44 -10.72 11.26
C GLU A 14 16.66 -10.67 12.58
N LEU A 15 15.63 -9.82 12.64
CA LEU A 15 14.79 -9.69 13.83
C LEU A 15 13.89 -10.92 13.99
N PRO A 16 13.70 -11.43 15.22
CA PRO A 16 12.72 -12.47 15.46
C PRO A 16 11.29 -11.94 15.17
N PRO A 17 10.34 -12.81 14.77
CA PRO A 17 8.98 -12.39 14.40
C PRO A 17 8.26 -11.56 15.47
N GLU A 18 8.51 -11.85 16.74
CA GLU A 18 7.98 -11.11 17.89
C GLU A 18 8.49 -9.66 17.98
N GLU A 19 9.76 -9.41 17.65
CA GLU A 19 10.32 -8.05 17.58
C GLU A 19 9.83 -7.33 16.31
N LEU A 20 9.69 -8.07 15.19
CA LEU A 20 9.18 -7.52 13.92
C LEU A 20 7.72 -7.07 13.99
N ALA A 21 6.88 -7.76 14.76
CA ALA A 21 5.48 -7.40 14.95
C ALA A 21 5.30 -6.01 15.56
N GLY A 22 6.30 -5.52 16.31
CA GLY A 22 6.31 -4.16 16.87
C GLY A 22 6.76 -3.08 15.89
N VAL A 23 7.23 -3.45 14.69
CA VAL A 23 7.72 -2.51 13.66
C VAL A 23 6.60 -2.24 12.66
N ALA A 24 6.14 -0.98 12.61
CA ALA A 24 5.17 -0.55 11.61
C ALA A 24 5.68 -0.84 10.20
N GLN A 25 4.85 -1.49 9.39
CA GLN A 25 5.13 -1.82 8.00
C GLN A 25 4.34 -0.89 7.07
N VAL A 26 4.82 -0.76 5.84
CA VAL A 26 4.03 -0.13 4.76
C VAL A 26 2.90 -1.08 4.33
N PRO A 27 1.80 -0.55 3.75
CA PRO A 27 0.75 -1.40 3.18
C PRO A 27 1.30 -2.39 2.14
N SER A 28 0.69 -3.57 2.07
CA SER A 28 1.15 -4.69 1.24
C SER A 28 0.81 -4.60 -0.24
N ASP A 29 -0.15 -3.74 -0.60
CA ASP A 29 -0.69 -3.65 -1.94
C ASP A 29 -1.11 -2.22 -2.29
N LEU A 30 -1.19 -1.95 -3.59
CA LEU A 30 -1.51 -0.63 -4.11
C LEU A 30 -2.93 -0.19 -3.76
N GLY A 31 -3.90 -1.11 -3.67
CA GLY A 31 -5.29 -0.78 -3.32
C GLY A 31 -5.38 -0.15 -1.94
N THR A 32 -4.79 -0.81 -0.95
CA THR A 32 -4.72 -0.30 0.43
C THR A 32 -4.00 1.05 0.51
N VAL A 33 -2.96 1.28 -0.30
CA VAL A 33 -2.28 2.60 -0.36
C VAL A 33 -3.22 3.68 -0.90
N LEU A 34 -4.00 3.39 -1.94
CA LEU A 34 -4.95 4.35 -2.51
C LEU A 34 -6.11 4.66 -1.56
N ASP A 35 -6.60 3.67 -0.82
CA ASP A 35 -7.64 3.87 0.19
C ASP A 35 -7.12 4.77 1.33
N ASN A 36 -5.90 4.52 1.82
CA ASN A 36 -5.26 5.40 2.81
C ASN A 36 -5.03 6.83 2.28
N LEU A 37 -4.69 6.98 0.99
CA LEU A 37 -4.56 8.28 0.34
C LEU A 37 -5.92 8.99 0.26
N GLU A 38 -6.97 8.28 -0.13
CA GLU A 38 -8.34 8.81 -0.20
C GLU A 38 -8.82 9.28 1.18
N GLU A 39 -8.52 8.52 2.24
CA GLU A 39 -8.90 8.83 3.62
C GLU A 39 -8.06 9.95 4.27
N ASN A 40 -6.80 10.13 3.85
CA ASN A 40 -5.87 11.04 4.53
C ASN A 40 -4.92 11.76 3.55
N HIS A 41 -5.44 12.72 2.78
CA HIS A 41 -4.66 13.54 1.85
C HIS A 41 -4.69 15.05 2.15
N ASP A 42 -5.25 15.47 3.28
CA ASP A 42 -5.35 16.91 3.64
C ASP A 42 -3.99 17.60 3.60
N PHE A 43 -2.92 16.90 4.04
CA PHE A 43 -1.57 17.43 4.03
C PHE A 43 -1.02 17.73 2.62
N LEU A 44 -1.59 17.14 1.57
CA LEU A 44 -1.25 17.43 0.17
C LEU A 44 -1.98 18.67 -0.36
N LEU A 45 -3.15 18.97 0.20
CA LEU A 45 -3.98 20.11 -0.20
C LEU A 45 -3.46 21.43 0.39
N GLU A 46 -2.71 21.35 1.48
CA GLU A 46 -2.09 22.50 2.12
C GLU A 46 -1.21 23.31 1.15
N GLY A 47 -1.44 24.63 1.10
CA GLY A 47 -0.73 25.53 0.19
C GLY A 47 -1.12 25.40 -1.29
N GLY A 48 -2.12 24.59 -1.63
CA GLY A 48 -2.60 24.41 -3.01
C GLY A 48 -1.60 23.71 -3.92
N VAL A 49 -0.69 22.91 -3.35
CA VAL A 49 0.29 22.12 -4.13
C VAL A 49 -0.43 21.02 -4.92
N PHE A 50 -1.37 20.34 -4.27
CA PHE A 50 -2.31 19.44 -4.92
C PHE A 50 -3.73 20.00 -4.81
N THR A 51 -4.53 19.73 -5.84
CA THR A 51 -5.98 20.00 -5.81
C THR A 51 -6.71 18.69 -5.51
N PRO A 52 -7.90 18.74 -4.87
CA PRO A 52 -8.70 17.53 -4.63
C PRO A 52 -9.01 16.75 -5.92
N ASP A 53 -9.23 17.47 -7.02
CA ASP A 53 -9.48 16.91 -8.35
C ASP A 53 -8.30 16.05 -8.86
N VAL A 54 -7.06 16.52 -8.69
CA VAL A 54 -5.86 15.76 -9.08
C VAL A 54 -5.70 14.51 -8.24
N VAL A 55 -5.98 14.58 -6.93
CA VAL A 55 -5.91 13.42 -6.03
C VAL A 55 -6.93 12.37 -6.44
N GLN A 56 -8.19 12.76 -6.65
CA GLN A 56 -9.23 11.83 -7.07
C GLN A 56 -8.92 11.22 -8.44
N THR A 57 -8.54 12.05 -9.42
CA THR A 57 -8.19 11.58 -10.77
C THR A 57 -7.05 10.57 -10.72
N TRP A 58 -6.06 10.77 -9.85
CA TRP A 58 -4.96 9.83 -9.68
C TRP A 58 -5.42 8.49 -9.10
N ILE A 59 -6.26 8.52 -8.05
CA ILE A 59 -6.83 7.32 -7.44
C ILE A 59 -7.63 6.52 -8.47
N ASP A 60 -8.53 7.18 -9.19
CA ASP A 60 -9.38 6.55 -10.21
C ASP A 60 -8.53 5.95 -11.34
N PHE A 61 -7.57 6.72 -11.85
CA PHE A 61 -6.66 6.25 -12.90
C PHE A 61 -5.93 4.98 -12.48
N LYS A 62 -5.40 4.93 -11.24
CA LYS A 62 -4.67 3.76 -10.73
C LYS A 62 -5.57 2.56 -10.51
N ARG A 63 -6.80 2.76 -10.02
CA ARG A 63 -7.80 1.69 -9.86
C ARG A 63 -8.16 1.09 -11.22
N GLU A 64 -8.54 1.93 -12.18
CA GLU A 64 -9.07 1.50 -13.48
C GLU A 64 -8.01 0.97 -14.45
N ASN A 65 -6.82 1.57 -14.49
CA ASN A 65 -5.82 1.29 -15.51
C ASN A 65 -4.72 0.33 -15.04
N GLU A 66 -4.56 0.13 -13.73
CA GLU A 66 -3.50 -0.72 -13.17
C GLU A 66 -4.06 -1.87 -12.32
N ILE A 67 -4.86 -1.56 -11.29
CA ILE A 67 -5.34 -2.57 -10.33
C ILE A 67 -6.35 -3.52 -10.97
N ASP A 68 -7.46 -2.99 -11.49
CA ASP A 68 -8.53 -3.82 -12.03
C ASP A 68 -8.08 -4.68 -13.22
N PRO A 69 -7.29 -4.16 -14.18
CA PRO A 69 -6.81 -4.99 -15.28
C PRO A 69 -5.94 -6.16 -14.79
N LEU A 70 -5.12 -5.97 -13.76
CA LEU A 70 -4.34 -7.05 -13.17
C LEU A 70 -5.24 -8.07 -12.45
N ARG A 71 -6.17 -7.58 -11.62
CA ARG A 71 -7.08 -8.41 -10.81
C ARG A 71 -8.02 -9.27 -11.65
N LEU A 72 -8.41 -8.80 -12.83
CA LEU A 72 -9.33 -9.50 -13.73
C LEU A 72 -8.65 -10.58 -14.59
N ARG A 73 -7.31 -10.74 -14.52
CA ARG A 73 -6.57 -11.72 -15.29
C ARG A 73 -5.99 -12.79 -14.37
N PRO A 74 -6.24 -14.09 -14.65
CA PRO A 74 -5.61 -15.17 -13.90
C PRO A 74 -4.08 -15.06 -13.95
N HIS A 75 -3.42 -15.15 -12.79
CA HIS A 75 -1.97 -15.17 -12.74
C HIS A 75 -1.45 -16.55 -13.19
N PRO A 76 -0.35 -16.66 -13.97
CA PRO A 76 0.14 -17.96 -14.45
C PRO A 76 0.40 -18.99 -13.34
N TYR A 77 0.78 -18.54 -12.15
CA TYR A 77 0.99 -19.42 -11.00
C TYR A 77 -0.31 -20.08 -10.50
N GLU A 78 -1.47 -19.44 -10.70
CA GLU A 78 -2.77 -20.04 -10.36
C GLU A 78 -3.04 -21.31 -11.15
N PHE A 79 -2.58 -21.41 -12.40
CA PHE A 79 -2.68 -22.67 -13.16
C PHE A 79 -1.88 -23.79 -12.50
N ALA A 80 -0.67 -23.51 -12.01
CA ALA A 80 0.12 -24.50 -11.28
C ALA A 80 -0.55 -24.94 -9.97
N LEU A 81 -1.34 -24.07 -9.35
CA LEU A 81 -2.04 -24.35 -8.10
C LEU A 81 -3.37 -25.09 -8.31
N TYR A 82 -4.10 -24.79 -9.39
CA TYR A 82 -5.52 -25.15 -9.50
C TYR A 82 -5.92 -25.91 -10.76
N TYR A 83 -5.03 -26.11 -11.75
CA TYR A 83 -5.41 -26.76 -13.01
C TYR A 83 -5.68 -28.27 -12.87
N ASP A 84 -4.87 -28.97 -12.05
CA ASP A 84 -4.96 -30.43 -11.84
C ASP A 84 -5.70 -30.82 -10.54
N VAL A 85 -6.38 -29.85 -9.90
CA VAL A 85 -7.15 -30.08 -8.67
C VAL A 85 -8.48 -30.77 -8.97
#